data_AF-A0A3S2AQW4-F1
#
_entry.id   AF-A0A3S2AQW4-F1
#
_cell.length_a   1.000
_cell.length_b   1.000
_cell.length_c   1.000
_cell.angle_alpha   90.00
_cell.angle_beta   90.00
_cell.angle_gamma   90.00
#
_symmetry.space_group_name_H-M   'P 1'
#
loop_
_entity.id
_entity.type
_entity.pdbx_description
1 polymer ?
#
loop_
_entity_poly.entity_id
_entity_poly.type
_entity_poly.pdbx_seq_one_letter_code
_entity_poly.pdbx_strand_id
1 'polypeptide(L)' 'MLFFTIFGVIALSLAIAMGIAAVKSRDISQQKRVALIFCAALLSVPGLFAVYMMLIFVVVLFQ' A
#
# COMPACT_ATOMS: atom_id res chain seq x y z
N MET A 1 3.76 16.25 7.59
CA MET A 1 2.73 15.68 6.69
C MET A 1 3.31 15.26 5.34
N LEU A 2 3.94 16.16 4.58
CA LEU A 2 4.45 15.86 3.23
C LEU A 2 5.31 14.57 3.16
N PHE A 3 6.27 14.40 4.06
CA PHE A 3 7.11 13.20 4.13
C PHE A 3 6.29 11.90 4.31
N PHE A 4 5.30 11.91 5.23
CA PHE A 4 4.42 10.77 5.47
C PHE A 4 3.54 10.45 4.25
N THR A 5 3.06 11.48 3.55
CA THR A 5 2.24 11.30 2.35
C THR A 5 3.06 10.69 1.21
N ILE A 6 4.28 11.21 0.96
CA ILE A 6 5.19 10.67 -0.07
C ILE A 6 5.53 9.20 0.25
N PHE A 7 5.94 8.93 1.49
CA PHE A 7 6.26 7.56 1.91
C PHE A 7 5.06 6.63 1.79
N GLY A 8 3.87 7.08 2.22
CA GLY A 8 2.66 6.28 2.13
C GLY A 8 2.22 5.99 0.69
N VAL A 9 2.30 6.96 -0.22
CA VAL A 9 1.98 6.73 -1.65
C VAL A 9 2.92 5.70 -2.27
N ILE A 10 4.22 5.77 -1.97
CA ILE A 10 5.20 4.78 -2.43
C ILE A 10 4.89 3.41 -1.83
N ALA A 11 4.64 3.34 -0.53
CA ALA A 11 4.31 2.11 0.18
C ALA A 11 3.03 1.47 -0.38
N LEU A 12 1.99 2.24 -0.67
CA LEU A 12 0.75 1.76 -1.27
C LEU A 12 0.99 1.19 -2.67
N SER A 13 1.75 1.90 -3.50
CA SER A 13 2.07 1.47 -4.87
C SER A 13 2.83 0.15 -4.87
N LEU A 14 3.79 0.01 -3.96
CA LEU A 14 4.58 -1.21 -3.79
C LEU A 14 3.74 -2.36 -3.23
N ALA A 15 2.83 -2.09 -2.28
CA ALA A 15 1.89 -3.07 -1.74
C ALA A 15 1.01 -3.68 -2.83
N ILE A 16 0.46 -2.83 -3.71
CA ILE A 16 -0.35 -3.27 -4.86
C ILE A 16 0.47 -4.12 -5.82
N ALA A 17 1.67 -3.67 -6.18
CA ALA A 17 2.57 -4.40 -7.08
C ALA A 17 2.91 -5.80 -6.52
N MET A 18 3.22 -5.89 -5.23
CA MET A 18 3.48 -7.15 -4.53
C MET A 18 2.25 -8.06 -4.49
N GLY A 19 1.06 -7.51 -4.23
CA GLY A 19 -0.19 -8.27 -4.26
C GLY A 19 -0.47 -8.86 -5.65
N ILE A 20 -0.31 -8.06 -6.70
CA ILE A 20 -0.45 -8.51 -8.09
C ILE A 20 0.56 -9.62 -8.40
N ALA A 21 1.83 -9.43 -8.02
CA ALA A 21 2.87 -10.43 -8.23
C ALA A 21 2.54 -11.75 -7.51
N ALA A 22 2.08 -11.68 -6.27
CA ALA A 22 1.71 -12.86 -5.49
C ALA A 22 0.56 -13.67 -6.14
N VAL A 23 -0.44 -12.99 -6.71
CA VAL A 23 -1.60 -13.63 -7.34
C VAL A 23 -1.26 -14.17 -8.73
N LYS A 24 -0.52 -13.40 -9.54
CA LYS A 24 -0.25 -13.74 -10.95
C LYS A 24 0.79 -14.84 -11.12
N SER A 25 1.73 -14.96 -10.18
CA SER A 25 2.87 -15.85 -10.36
C SER A 25 2.50 -17.31 -10.09
N ARG A 26 2.63 -18.17 -11.10
CA ARG A 26 2.25 -19.60 -11.03
C ARG A 26 3.33 -20.49 -10.40
N ASP A 27 4.59 -20.03 -10.41
CA ASP A 27 5.75 -20.82 -9.95
C ASP A 27 6.19 -20.53 -8.51
N ILE A 28 5.47 -19.69 -7.76
CA ILE A 28 5.82 -19.36 -6.38
C ILE A 28 5.26 -20.43 -5.44
N SER A 29 6.13 -20.98 -4.58
CA SER A 29 5.70 -21.90 -3.52
C SER A 29 4.66 -21.25 -2.58
N GLN A 30 3.73 -22.05 -2.06
CA GLN A 30 2.62 -21.55 -1.25
C GLN A 30 3.08 -20.72 -0.03
N GLN A 31 4.15 -21.13 0.65
CA GLN A 31 4.73 -20.39 1.76
C GLN A 31 5.24 -19.00 1.35
N LYS A 32 5.96 -18.89 0.22
CA LYS A 32 6.45 -17.61 -0.31
C LYS A 32 5.30 -16.71 -0.73
N ARG A 33 4.24 -17.27 -1.32
CA ARG A 33 3.03 -16.51 -1.68
C ARG A 33 2.35 -15.91 -0.45
N VAL A 34 2.18 -16.69 0.62
CA VAL A 34 1.60 -16.20 1.88
C VAL A 34 2.46 -15.08 2.48
N ALA A 35 3.79 -15.25 2.50
CA ALA A 35 4.70 -14.22 2.98
C ALA A 35 4.61 -12.91 2.16
N LEU A 36 4.54 -13.02 0.83
CA LEU A 36 4.36 -11.88 -0.07
C LEU A 36 3.05 -11.13 0.19
N ILE A 37 1.93 -11.85 0.34
CA ILE A 37 0.62 -11.25 0.63
C ILE A 37 0.65 -10.56 2.01
N PHE A 38 1.27 -11.19 3.01
CA PHE A 38 1.38 -10.62 4.34
C PHE A 38 2.22 -9.34 4.35
N CYS A 39 3.37 -9.34 3.66
CA CYS A 39 4.17 -8.14 3.47
C CYS A 39 3.40 -7.04 2.74
N ALA A 40 2.66 -7.38 1.68
CA ALA A 40 1.82 -6.42 0.96
C ALA A 40 0.75 -5.80 1.88
N ALA A 41 0.12 -6.61 2.74
CA ALA A 41 -0.85 -6.14 3.71
C ALA A 41 -0.23 -5.16 4.72
N LEU A 42 0.94 -5.48 5.30
CA LEU A 42 1.65 -4.58 6.21
C LEU A 42 2.03 -3.26 5.53
N LEU A 43 2.52 -3.33 4.30
CA LEU A 43 2.95 -2.16 3.53
C LEU A 43 1.77 -1.28 3.11
N SER A 44 0.56 -1.84 3.03
CA SER A 44 -0.66 -1.09 2.71
C SER A 44 -1.10 -0.12 3.81
N VAL A 45 -0.75 -0.38 5.08
CA VAL A 45 -1.16 0.44 6.24
C VAL A 45 -0.68 1.90 6.15
N PRO A 46 0.63 2.19 5.96
CA PRO A 46 1.08 3.57 5.75
C PRO A 46 0.50 4.19 4.47
N GLY A 47 0.20 3.36 3.46
CA GLY A 47 -0.49 3.78 2.25
C GLY A 47 -1.91 4.27 2.49
N LEU A 48 -2.69 3.51 3.24
CA LEU A 48 -4.04 3.86 3.64
C LEU A 48 -4.05 5.18 4.45
N PHE A 49 -3.07 5.34 5.35
CA PHE A 49 -2.93 6.54 6.15
C PHE A 49 -2.63 7.78 5.30
N ALA A 50 -1.81 7.65 4.25
CA ALA A 50 -1.56 8.74 3.31
C ALA A 50 -2.80 9.14 2.51
N VAL A 51 -3.60 8.16 2.06
CA VAL A 51 -4.88 8.41 1.38
C VAL A 51 -5.85 9.14 2.32
N TYR A 52 -5.95 8.70 3.57
CA TYR A 52 -6.79 9.34 4.58
C TYR A 52 -6.40 10.80 4.82
N MET A 53 -5.11 11.08 4.97
CA MET A 53 -4.60 12.45 5.17
C MET A 53 -4.84 13.36 3.95
N MET A 54 -4.73 12.82 2.73
CA MET A 54 -5.11 13.54 1.52
C MET A 54 -6.61 13.87 1.51
N LEU A 55 -7.45 12.93 1.94
CA LEU A 55 -8.91 13.12 1.96
C LEU A 55 -9.32 14.20 2.96
N ILE A 56 -8.71 14.22 4.16
CA ILE A 56 -8.89 15.32 5.12
C ILE A 56 -8.47 16.65 4.50
N PHE A 57 -7.29 16.71 3.89
CA PHE A 57 -6.77 17.94 3.30
C PHE A 57 -7.70 18.49 2.22
N VAL A 58 -8.21 17.62 1.33
CA VAL A 58 -9.19 18.00 0.31
C VAL A 58 -10.45 18.55 0.95
N VAL A 59 -11.03 17.86 1.94
CA VAL A 59 -12.24 18.35 2.62
C VAL A 59 -12.01 19.72 3.24
N VAL A 60 -10.92 19.92 3.99
CA VAL A 60 -10.61 21.20 4.65
C VAL A 60 -10.37 22.33 3.63
N LEU A 61 -9.78 22.03 2.46
CA LEU A 61 -9.51 23.02 1.42
C LEU A 61 -10.77 23.51 0.70
N PHE A 62 -11.86 22.74 0.74
CA PHE A 62 -13.14 23.05 0.10
C PHE A 62 -14.28 23.32 1.12
N GLN A 63 -13.95 23.46 2.41
CA GLN A 63 -14.83 23.99 3.46
C GLN A 63 -14.68 25.50 3.58
#